data_AF-A0A3D2C044-F1
#
_entry.id   AF-A0A3D2C044-F1
#
_cell.length_a   1.000
_cell.length_b   1.000
_cell.length_c   1.000
_cell.angle_alpha   90.00
_cell.angle_beta   90.00
_cell.angle_gamma   90.00
#
_symmetry.space_group_name_H-M   'P 1'
#
loop_
_entity.id
_entity.type
_entity.pdbx_description
1 polymer ?
#
loop_
_entity_poly.entity_id
_entity_poly.type
_entity_poly.pdbx_seq_one_letter_code
_entity_poly.pdbx_strand_id
1 'polypeptide(L)' 'MNIHEYQAKQIFAKYGVPTPRGIVANTPEQAVHNAEQLGGDIWVVKAQIHAGGRGLGG' A
#
# COMPACT_ATOMS: atom_id res chain seq x y z
N MET A 1 -13.10 -10.19 -11.89
CA MET A 1 -12.34 -10.48 -10.67
C MET A 1 -11.45 -9.27 -10.39
N ASN A 2 -11.52 -8.69 -9.20
CA ASN A 2 -10.74 -7.52 -8.83
C ASN A 2 -9.57 -7.94 -7.93
N ILE A 3 -8.51 -7.12 -7.88
CA ILE A 3 -7.35 -7.29 -7.00
C ILE A 3 -7.11 -6.01 -6.19
N HIS A 4 -6.41 -6.13 -5.07
CA HIS A 4 -6.05 -4.99 -4.22
C HIS A 4 -4.96 -4.11 -4.85
N GLU A 5 -4.85 -2.86 -4.36
CA GLU A 5 -3.83 -1.90 -4.80
C GLU A 5 -2.41 -2.48 -4.67
N TYR A 6 -2.09 -3.13 -3.55
CA TYR A 6 -0.75 -3.70 -3.34
C TYR A 6 -0.43 -4.83 -4.33
N GLN A 7 -1.42 -5.65 -4.70
CA GLN A 7 -1.25 -6.76 -5.65
C GLN A 7 -0.98 -6.22 -7.05
N ALA A 8 -1.73 -5.20 -7.48
CA ALA A 8 -1.49 -4.52 -8.75
C ALA A 8 -0.07 -3.91 -8.80
N LYS A 9 0.37 -3.27 -7.71
CA LYS A 9 1.73 -2.71 -7.60
C LYS A 9 2.83 -3.78 -7.67
N GLN A 10 2.63 -4.94 -7.06
CA GLN A 10 3.57 -6.06 -7.16
C GLN A 10 3.70 -6.57 -8.60
N ILE A 11 2.58 -6.67 -9.33
CA ILE A 11 2.58 -7.02 -10.75
C ILE A 11 3.35 -5.95 -11.54
N PHE A 12 3.05 -4.68 -11.35
CA PHE A 12 3.76 -3.58 -12.03
C PHE A 12 5.26 -3.61 -11.79
N ALA A 13 5.69 -3.76 -10.54
CA ALA A 13 7.10 -3.87 -10.19
C ALA A 13 7.78 -5.06 -10.87
N LYS A 14 7.11 -6.22 -10.96
CA LYS A 14 7.62 -7.42 -11.66
C LYS A 14 7.89 -7.16 -13.14
N TYR A 15 7.15 -6.25 -13.77
CA TYR A 15 7.31 -5.89 -15.18
C TYR A 15 8.07 -4.57 -15.39
N GLY A 16 8.77 -4.06 -14.36
CA GLY A 16 9.61 -2.86 -14.47
C GLY A 16 8.83 -1.54 -14.55
N VAL A 17 7.53 -1.54 -14.28
CA VAL A 17 6.74 -0.31 -14.19
C VAL A 17 6.99 0.33 -12.82
N PRO A 18 7.46 1.60 -12.75
CA PRO A 18 7.79 2.24 -11.49
C PRO A 18 6.54 2.43 -10.62
N THR A 19 6.65 2.07 -9.34
CA THR A 19 5.59 2.25 -8.36
C THR A 19 6.16 2.81 -7.05
N PRO A 20 5.39 3.58 -6.27
CA PRO A 20 5.81 3.99 -4.94
C PRO A 20 6.05 2.77 -4.03
N ARG A 21 7.14 2.80 -3.25
CA ARG A 21 7.44 1.77 -2.25
C ARG A 21 6.29 1.68 -1.24
N GLY A 22 5.93 0.46 -0.84
CA GLY A 22 4.88 0.22 0.15
C GLY A 22 4.88 -1.23 0.61
N ILE A 23 4.39 -1.45 1.83
CA ILE A 23 4.34 -2.76 2.48
C ILE A 23 2.93 -2.95 3.05
N VAL A 24 2.33 -4.12 2.84
CA VAL A 24 1.01 -4.44 3.41
C VAL A 24 1.15 -4.70 4.91
N ALA A 25 0.19 -4.21 5.69
CA ALA A 25 0.09 -4.47 7.13
C ALA A 25 -1.28 -5.07 7.43
N ASN A 26 -1.31 -6.12 8.24
CA ASN A 26 -2.54 -6.75 8.72
C ASN A 26 -2.86 -6.39 10.18
N THR A 27 -1.90 -5.78 10.88
CA THR A 27 -2.08 -5.27 12.25
C THR A 27 -1.54 -3.84 12.37
N PRO A 28 -1.98 -3.06 13.37
CA PRO A 28 -1.42 -1.73 13.64
C PRO A 28 0.09 -1.76 13.90
N GLU A 29 0.59 -2.76 14.61
CA GLU A 29 2.03 -2.90 14.93
C GLU A 29 2.85 -3.14 13.67
N GLN A 30 2.33 -3.95 12.74
CA GLN A 30 2.96 -4.12 11.43
C GLN A 30 2.98 -2.81 10.64
N ALA A 31 1.96 -1.97 10.74
CA ALA A 31 1.93 -0.69 10.03
C ALA A 31 3.03 0.26 10.54
N VAL A 32 3.25 0.31 11.86
CA VAL A 32 4.33 1.09 12.48
C VAL A 32 5.70 0.57 12.04
N HIS A 33 5.93 -0.74 12.16
CA HIS A 33 7.19 -1.35 11.73
C HIS A 33 7.48 -1.14 10.24
N ASN A 34 6.46 -1.26 9.39
CA ASN A 34 6.58 -1.02 7.96
C ASN A 34 6.95 0.44 7.65
N ALA A 35 6.44 1.41 8.40
CA ALA A 35 6.79 2.82 8.23
C ALA A 35 8.28 3.05 8.56
N GLU A 36 8.77 2.48 9.67
CA GLU A 36 10.19 2.53 10.05
C GLU A 36 11.08 1.92 8.97
N GLN A 37 10.71 0.74 8.44
CA GLN A 37 11.44 0.07 7.37
C GLN A 37 11.48 0.87 6.06
N LEU A 38 10.39 1.55 5.71
CA LEU A 38 10.33 2.40 4.51
C LEU A 38 11.21 3.64 4.65
N GLY A 39 11.36 4.15 5.87
CA GLY A 39 12.03 5.42 6.19
C GLY A 39 11.33 6.63 5.58
N GLY A 40 11.95 7.80 5.75
CA GLY A 40 11.38 9.10 5.35
C GLY A 40 10.58 9.74 6.48
N ASP A 41 9.93 10.86 6.17
CA ASP A 41 9.24 11.69 7.16
C ASP A 41 7.71 11.67 7.02
N ILE A 42 7.20 11.10 5.91
CA ILE A 42 5.77 11.09 5.57
C ILE A 42 5.39 9.75 4.93
N TRP A 43 4.31 9.15 5.42
CA TRP A 43 3.73 7.92 4.88
C TRP A 43 2.25 8.09 4.55
N VAL A 44 1.77 7.32 3.57
CA VAL A 44 0.35 7.26 3.22
C VAL A 44 -0.20 5.89 3.58
N VAL A 45 -1.06 5.85 4.60
CA VAL A 45 -1.78 4.63 5.00
C VAL A 45 -3.06 4.53 4.18
N LYS A 46 -3.29 3.38 3.52
CA LYS A 46 -4.42 3.19 2.61
C LYS A 46 -5.16 1.88 2.87
N ALA A 47 -6.45 1.97 3.17
CA ALA A 47 -7.32 0.81 3.27
C ALA A 47 -7.26 -0.06 1.99
N GLN A 48 -7.07 -1.36 2.16
CA GLN A 48 -7.01 -2.31 1.04
C GLN A 48 -8.40 -2.92 0.80
N ILE A 49 -9.22 -2.24 -0.01
CA ILE A 49 -10.53 -2.71 -0.45
C ILE A 49 -10.62 -2.69 -1.98
N HIS A 50 -11.53 -3.48 -2.56
CA HIS A 50 -11.73 -3.52 -4.02
C HIS A 50 -12.54 -2.33 -4.56
N ALA A 51 -13.03 -1.45 -3.70
CA ALA A 51 -13.79 -0.25 -4.08
C ALA A 51 -12.87 0.99 -4.22
N GLY A 52 -13.29 1.91 -5.10
CA GLY A 52 -12.73 3.26 -5.18
C GLY A 52 -13.25 4.18 -4.07
N GLY A 53 -12.96 5.48 -4.15
CA GLY A 53 -13.52 6.50 -3.23
C GLY A 53 -12.95 6.49 -1.80
N ARG A 54 -11.96 5.64 -1.52
CA ARG A 54 -11.38 5.44 -0.18
C ARG A 54 -11.04 6.75 0.55
N GLY A 55 -10.29 7.65 -0.08
CA GLY A 55 -9.89 8.90 0.57
C GLY A 55 -11.02 9.88 0.90
N LEU A 56 -12.20 9.74 0.28
CA LEU A 56 -13.40 10.49 0.69
C LEU A 56 -14.12 9.81 1.87
N GLY A 57 -13.93 8.50 2.03
CA GLY A 57 -14.48 7.72 3.15
C GLY A 57 -13.64 7.79 4.43
N GLY A 58 -12.39 8.27 4.34
CA GLY A 58 -11.42 8.35 5.43
C GLY A 58 -10.16 7.53 5.17
#